data_AF-A0A382PV26-F1
#
_entry.id   AF-A0A382PV26-F1
#
_cell.length_a   1.000
_cell.length_b   1.000
_cell.length_c   1.000
_cell.angle_alpha   90.00
_cell.angle_beta   90.00
_cell.angle_gamma   90.00
#
_symmetry.space_group_name_H-M   'P 1'
#
loop_
_entity.id
_entity.type
_entity.pdbx_description
1 polymer ?
#
loop_
_entity_poly.entity_id
_entity_poly.type
_entity_poly.pdbx_seq_one_letter_code
_entity_poly.pdbx_strand_id
1 'polypeptide(L)'
;MVRFTIIFFLSLALMISLKITDFRVANAEEPQVFSQALSGYVYQFPRDFYSHDDFRIEWWYYTGNLEEVGTSRPFGYQLTFFRVALDTTDSNPNSSKWKVAHIYFAHMTLTDIEGEKFHYFERI
;
A
#
# COMPACT_ATOMS: atom_id res chain seq x y z
N MET A 1 -28.23 35.44 -8.41
CA MET A 1 -28.62 34.19 -9.09
C MET A 1 -28.11 34.11 -10.55
N VAL A 2 -28.23 35.18 -11.33
CA VAL A 2 -27.83 35.20 -12.77
C VAL A 2 -26.30 35.09 -12.99
N ARG A 3 -25.48 35.74 -12.14
CA ARG A 3 -24.00 35.70 -12.27
C ARG A 3 -23.37 34.32 -12.11
N PHE A 4 -23.90 33.48 -11.21
CA PHE A 4 -23.39 32.12 -11.00
C PHE A 4 -23.71 31.20 -12.18
N THR A 5 -24.90 31.35 -12.77
CA THR A 5 -25.34 30.57 -13.92
C THR A 5 -24.47 30.86 -15.13
N ILE A 6 -24.13 32.13 -15.38
CA ILE A 6 -23.26 32.54 -16.48
C ILE A 6 -21.84 31.99 -16.32
N ILE A 7 -21.27 32.03 -15.12
CA ILE A 7 -19.93 31.46 -14.84
C ILE A 7 -19.92 29.95 -15.07
N PHE A 8 -20.97 29.24 -14.67
CA PHE A 8 -21.10 27.79 -14.87
C PHE A 8 -21.20 27.41 -16.36
N PHE A 9 -21.95 28.17 -17.16
CA PHE A 9 -22.03 27.91 -18.60
C PHE A 9 -20.75 28.31 -19.34
N LEU A 10 -20.05 29.37 -18.91
CA LEU A 10 -18.74 29.75 -19.45
C LEU A 10 -17.65 28.73 -19.13
N SER A 11 -17.63 28.20 -17.90
CA SER A 11 -16.68 27.14 -17.52
C SER A 11 -16.98 25.82 -18.25
N LEU A 12 -18.26 25.48 -18.42
CA LEU A 12 -18.69 24.30 -19.17
C LEU A 12 -18.34 24.42 -20.67
N ALA A 13 -18.60 25.58 -21.29
CA ALA A 13 -18.24 25.85 -22.68
C ALA A 13 -16.71 25.86 -22.89
N LEU A 14 -15.94 26.36 -21.91
CA LEU A 14 -14.48 26.34 -21.93
C LEU A 14 -13.94 24.90 -21.81
N MET A 15 -14.51 24.08 -20.93
CA MET A 15 -14.16 22.65 -20.81
C MET A 15 -14.47 21.85 -22.09
N ILE A 16 -15.61 22.14 -22.74
CA ILE A 16 -15.99 21.53 -24.02
C ILE A 16 -15.06 21.98 -25.16
N SER A 17 -14.68 23.26 -25.21
CA SER A 17 -13.78 23.83 -26.23
C SER A 17 -12.34 23.28 -26.12
N LEU A 18 -11.84 23.04 -24.90
CA LEU A 18 -10.51 22.46 -24.69
C LEU A 18 -10.44 20.93 -24.96
N LYS A 19 -11.53 20.27 -25.40
CA LYS A 19 -11.58 18.80 -25.58
C LYS A 19 -11.09 18.02 -24.35
N ILE A 20 -11.33 18.54 -23.14
CA ILE A 20 -11.06 17.82 -21.88
C ILE A 20 -12.23 16.87 -21.63
N THR A 21 -12.43 15.92 -22.53
CA THR A 21 -13.37 14.80 -22.37
C THR A 21 -12.66 13.49 -22.06
N ASP A 22 -11.36 13.44 -22.28
CA ASP A 22 -10.52 12.30 -21.91
C ASP A 22 -9.82 12.62 -20.57
N PHE A 23 -10.37 12.12 -19.47
CA PHE A 23 -9.55 11.81 -18.31
C PHE A 23 -8.65 10.63 -18.71
N ARG A 24 -7.54 10.93 -19.39
CA ARG A 24 -6.52 9.91 -19.66
C ARG A 24 -5.90 9.56 -18.31
N VAL A 25 -6.27 8.39 -17.79
CA VAL A 25 -5.40 7.71 -16.83
C VAL A 25 -4.07 7.57 -17.56
N ALA A 26 -3.06 8.31 -17.12
CA ALA A 26 -1.71 8.12 -17.58
C ALA A 26 -1.31 6.73 -17.09
N ASN A 27 -1.51 5.71 -17.92
CA ASN A 27 -0.79 4.46 -17.79
C ASN A 27 0.65 4.82 -18.12
N ALA A 28 1.44 5.13 -17.10
CA ALA A 28 2.88 5.03 -17.26
C ALA A 28 3.13 3.58 -17.69
N GLU A 29 3.69 3.37 -18.89
CA GLU A 29 4.29 2.09 -19.23
C GLU A 29 5.47 1.91 -18.27
N GLU A 30 5.20 1.37 -17.08
CA GLU A 30 6.25 0.83 -16.25
C GLU A 30 6.84 -0.36 -17.00
N PRO A 31 8.18 -0.47 -17.11
CA PRO A 31 8.80 -1.68 -17.61
C PRO A 31 8.22 -2.86 -16.82
N GLN A 32 7.72 -3.87 -17.53
CA GLN A 32 6.85 -4.92 -17.01
C GLN A 32 7.61 -5.95 -16.14
N VAL A 33 8.20 -5.47 -15.04
CA VAL A 33 8.93 -6.29 -14.07
C VAL A 33 7.98 -6.83 -13.01
N PHE A 34 6.92 -6.07 -12.70
CA PHE A 34 5.94 -6.41 -11.68
C PHE A 34 4.51 -6.40 -12.23
N SER A 35 3.68 -7.28 -11.67
CA SER A 35 2.25 -7.37 -11.94
C SER A 35 1.51 -6.11 -11.50
N GLN A 36 0.53 -5.71 -12.28
CA GLN A 36 -0.38 -4.61 -11.97
C GLN A 36 -1.64 -5.13 -11.28
N ALA A 37 -2.12 -4.41 -10.27
CA ALA A 37 -3.36 -4.73 -9.55
C ALA A 37 -4.59 -4.29 -10.37
N LEU A 38 -4.88 -5.03 -11.44
CA LEU A 38 -6.01 -4.77 -12.31
C LEU A 38 -7.30 -5.41 -11.77
N SER A 39 -8.46 -4.91 -12.21
CA SER A 39 -9.75 -5.48 -11.87
C SER A 39 -9.93 -6.89 -12.49
N GLY A 40 -10.80 -7.71 -11.88
CA GLY A 40 -11.11 -9.06 -12.36
C GLY A 40 -10.22 -10.17 -11.77
N TYR A 41 -9.36 -9.86 -10.80
CA TYR A 41 -8.62 -10.88 -10.07
C TYR A 41 -9.57 -11.85 -9.35
N VAL A 42 -9.39 -13.15 -9.57
CA VAL A 42 -10.17 -14.20 -8.92
C VAL A 42 -9.34 -14.79 -7.79
N TYR A 43 -9.73 -14.49 -6.56
CA TYR A 43 -9.06 -15.02 -5.38
C TYR A 43 -9.19 -16.55 -5.30
N GLN A 44 -8.08 -17.21 -4.98
CA GLN A 44 -7.95 -18.64 -4.84
C GLN A 44 -7.24 -18.94 -3.52
N PHE A 45 -7.96 -19.56 -2.59
CA PHE A 45 -7.40 -19.98 -1.32
C PHE A 45 -7.13 -21.49 -1.33
N PRO A 46 -6.03 -21.97 -0.74
CA PRO A 46 -5.11 -21.24 0.15
C PRO A 46 -3.98 -20.45 -0.55
N ARG A 47 -3.87 -20.50 -1.89
CA ARG A 47 -2.78 -19.85 -2.65
C ARG A 47 -2.58 -18.37 -2.26
N ASP A 48 -3.67 -17.60 -2.20
CA ASP A 48 -3.63 -16.16 -1.89
C ASP A 48 -3.51 -15.86 -0.38
N PHE A 49 -3.26 -16.86 0.48
CA PHE A 49 -2.80 -16.61 1.86
C PHE A 49 -1.29 -16.31 1.94
N TYR A 50 -0.53 -16.72 0.93
CA TYR A 50 0.93 -16.60 0.90
C TYR A 50 1.38 -15.30 0.22
N SER A 51 2.70 -15.13 0.03
CA SER A 51 3.25 -13.96 -0.65
C SER A 51 2.88 -13.92 -2.13
N HIS A 52 2.74 -12.70 -2.63
CA HIS A 52 2.48 -12.38 -4.03
C HIS A 52 3.73 -11.66 -4.59
N ASP A 53 4.82 -12.42 -4.77
CA ASP A 53 6.14 -11.86 -5.09
C ASP A 53 6.22 -11.20 -6.47
N ASP A 54 5.29 -11.53 -7.37
CA ASP A 54 5.14 -10.90 -8.68
C ASP A 54 4.71 -9.42 -8.59
N PHE A 55 4.21 -8.97 -7.44
CA PHE A 55 3.88 -7.56 -7.18
C PHE A 55 5.06 -6.87 -6.50
N ARG A 56 5.27 -5.59 -6.84
CA ARG A 56 6.35 -4.78 -6.27
C ARG A 56 6.20 -4.58 -4.77
N ILE A 57 4.96 -4.46 -4.29
CA ILE A 57 4.61 -4.06 -2.94
C ILE A 57 3.64 -5.07 -2.34
N GLU A 58 3.88 -5.45 -1.09
CA GLU A 58 2.98 -6.31 -0.33
C GLU A 58 2.95 -5.93 1.15
N TRP A 59 1.81 -6.16 1.80
CA TRP A 59 1.57 -5.78 3.19
C TRP A 59 0.89 -6.91 3.95
N TRP A 60 1.33 -7.12 5.19
CA TRP A 60 0.58 -7.88 6.19
C TRP A 60 0.35 -6.98 7.38
N TYR A 61 -0.93 -6.76 7.71
CA TYR A 61 -1.32 -5.83 8.76
C TYR A 61 -2.24 -6.51 9.77
N TYR A 62 -1.72 -6.76 10.96
CA TYR A 62 -2.44 -7.38 12.07
C TYR A 62 -2.69 -6.33 13.14
N THR A 63 -3.93 -6.25 13.60
CA THR A 63 -4.33 -5.39 14.71
C THR A 63 -5.29 -6.16 15.61
N GLY A 64 -5.28 -5.82 16.90
CA GLY A 64 -6.20 -6.43 17.82
C GLY A 64 -6.11 -5.86 19.23
N ASN A 65 -7.03 -6.33 20.07
CA ASN A 65 -7.08 -6.03 21.48
C ASN A 65 -6.78 -7.30 22.27
N LEU A 66 -6.03 -7.15 23.36
CA LEU A 66 -5.62 -8.22 24.26
C LEU A 66 -6.09 -7.88 25.67
N GLU A 67 -6.23 -8.92 26.48
CA GLU A 67 -6.52 -8.80 27.90
C GLU A 67 -5.51 -9.66 28.67
N GLU A 68 -4.85 -9.07 29.68
CA GLU A 68 -3.91 -9.79 30.54
C GLU A 68 -4.67 -10.81 31.41
N VAL A 69 -4.17 -12.05 31.41
CA VAL A 69 -4.74 -13.11 32.24
C VAL A 69 -4.48 -12.81 33.71
N GLY A 70 -5.56 -12.77 34.51
CA GLY A 70 -5.53 -12.61 35.96
C GLY A 70 -5.84 -11.20 36.45
N THR A 71 -5.41 -10.16 35.73
CA THR A 71 -5.67 -8.76 36.07
C THR A 71 -6.75 -8.13 35.18
N SER A 72 -7.08 -8.76 34.05
CA SER A 72 -8.00 -8.22 33.03
C SER A 72 -7.57 -6.87 32.45
N ARG A 73 -6.27 -6.57 32.48
CA ARG A 73 -5.73 -5.31 31.97
C ARG A 73 -5.81 -5.26 30.43
N PRO A 74 -6.35 -4.19 29.83
CA PRO A 74 -6.52 -4.10 28.39
C PRO A 74 -5.25 -3.60 27.70
N PHE A 75 -4.92 -4.23 26.56
CA PHE A 75 -3.84 -3.81 25.68
C PHE A 75 -4.33 -3.75 24.23
N GLY A 76 -3.77 -2.84 23.45
CA GLY A 76 -3.86 -2.87 21.98
C GLY A 76 -2.55 -3.35 21.38
N TYR A 77 -2.59 -4.07 20.26
CA TYR A 77 -1.38 -4.37 19.50
C TYR A 77 -1.59 -4.11 18.01
N GLN A 78 -0.47 -3.82 17.35
CA GLN A 78 -0.38 -3.81 15.90
C GLN A 78 0.94 -4.44 15.47
N LEU A 79 0.91 -5.21 14.39
CA LEU A 79 2.07 -5.80 13.74
C LEU A 79 1.94 -5.59 12.23
N THR A 80 2.93 -4.92 11.64
CA THR A 80 3.01 -4.67 10.20
C THR A 80 4.26 -5.30 9.64
N PHE A 81 4.11 -6.00 8.53
CA PHE A 81 5.18 -6.29 7.59
C PHE A 81 4.89 -5.57 6.28
N PHE A 82 5.88 -4.89 5.74
CA PHE A 82 5.82 -4.23 4.44
C PHE A 82 7.00 -4.71 3.60
N ARG A 83 6.73 -5.29 2.44
CA ARG A 83 7.72 -5.80 1.50
C ARG A 83 7.78 -4.90 0.27
N VAL A 84 8.99 -4.51 -0.13
CA VAL A 84 9.24 -3.83 -1.40
C VAL A 84 10.25 -4.64 -2.21
N ALA A 85 9.85 -5.09 -3.39
CA ALA A 85 10.75 -5.69 -4.37
C ALA A 85 11.56 -4.59 -5.07
N LEU A 86 12.86 -4.86 -5.25
CA LEU A 86 13.79 -3.98 -5.97
C LEU A 86 13.85 -4.38 -7.44
N ASP A 87 13.99 -3.40 -8.32
CA ASP A 87 14.15 -3.65 -9.75
C ASP A 87 15.44 -4.44 -9.98
N THR A 88 15.29 -5.65 -10.52
CA THR A 88 16.43 -6.52 -10.84
C THR A 88 16.74 -6.57 -12.33
N THR A 89 16.09 -5.71 -13.14
CA THR A 89 16.26 -5.66 -14.60
C THR A 89 17.74 -5.66 -14.98
N ASP A 90 18.13 -6.76 -15.64
CA ASP A 90 19.50 -7.17 -15.96
C ASP A 90 20.18 -6.22 -16.96
N SER A 91 20.46 -4.99 -16.54
CA SER A 91 21.44 -4.14 -17.22
C SER A 91 22.85 -4.34 -16.65
N ASN A 92 22.98 -4.92 -15.45
CA ASN A 92 24.26 -5.34 -14.88
C ASN A 92 24.07 -6.50 -13.88
N PRO A 93 24.44 -7.75 -14.21
CA PRO A 93 24.34 -8.88 -13.29
C PRO A 93 25.35 -8.72 -12.15
N ASN A 94 24.96 -8.01 -11.10
CA ASN A 94 25.72 -7.96 -9.86
C ASN A 94 25.72 -9.36 -9.22
N SER A 95 26.86 -10.06 -9.27
CA SER A 95 27.07 -11.41 -8.74
C SER A 95 27.29 -11.45 -7.22
N SER A 96 27.19 -10.31 -6.53
CA SER A 96 27.37 -10.23 -5.09
C SER A 96 26.34 -11.08 -4.35
N LYS A 97 26.82 -11.87 -3.39
CA LYS A 97 25.97 -12.61 -2.44
C LYS A 97 25.13 -11.70 -1.53
N TRP A 98 25.45 -10.40 -1.49
CA TRP A 98 24.73 -9.39 -0.73
C TRP A 98 23.67 -8.66 -1.58
N LYS A 99 23.42 -9.10 -2.82
CA LYS A 99 22.32 -8.56 -3.63
C LYS A 99 21.00 -8.92 -2.94
N VAL A 100 20.20 -7.90 -2.67
CA VAL A 100 18.87 -8.03 -2.06
C VAL A 100 17.83 -7.85 -3.16
N ALA A 101 16.88 -8.77 -3.27
CA ALA A 101 15.74 -8.66 -4.20
C ALA A 101 14.53 -7.99 -3.54
N HIS A 102 14.39 -8.12 -2.22
CA HIS A 102 13.26 -7.60 -1.45
C HIS A 102 13.75 -6.99 -0.14
N ILE A 103 13.24 -5.80 0.19
CA ILE A 103 13.41 -5.20 1.50
C ILE A 103 12.15 -5.45 2.30
N TYR A 104 12.30 -5.87 3.56
CA TYR A 104 11.21 -6.10 4.50
C TYR A 104 11.30 -5.10 5.64
N PHE A 105 10.25 -4.33 5.85
CA PHE A 105 10.08 -3.47 7.00
C PHE A 105 9.14 -4.18 7.97
N ALA A 106 9.52 -4.24 9.24
CA ALA A 106 8.70 -4.78 10.31
C ALA A 106 8.50 -3.72 11.40
N HIS A 107 7.27 -3.57 11.87
CA HIS A 107 6.94 -2.67 12.98
C HIS A 107 5.91 -3.34 13.89
N MET A 108 6.20 -3.39 15.18
CA MET A 108 5.35 -3.99 16.21
C MET A 108 5.08 -2.94 17.29
N THR A 109 3.85 -2.85 17.75
CA THR A 109 3.44 -1.98 18.85
C THR A 109 2.63 -2.73 19.90
N LEU A 110 2.73 -2.26 21.13
CA LEU A 110 1.88 -2.66 22.24
C LEU A 110 1.47 -1.40 23.02
N THR A 111 0.18 -1.11 23.03
CA THR A 111 -0.41 -0.01 23.79
C THR A 111 -0.91 -0.54 25.12
N ASP A 112 -0.25 -0.17 26.21
CA ASP A 112 -0.73 -0.39 27.58
C ASP A 112 -1.63 0.77 27.97
N ILE A 113 -2.94 0.50 28.07
CA ILE A 113 -3.95 1.54 28.31
C ILE A 113 -3.88 2.03 29.76
N GLU A 114 -3.76 1.12 30.71
CA GLU A 114 -3.73 1.48 32.14
C GLU A 114 -2.37 2.04 32.55
N GLY A 115 -1.29 1.50 32.00
CA GLY A 115 0.07 2.01 32.21
C GLY A 115 0.37 3.29 31.43
N GLU A 116 -0.58 3.79 30.63
CA GLU A 116 -0.46 4.97 29.77
C GLU A 116 0.81 4.96 28.92
N LYS A 117 1.17 3.79 28.39
CA LYS A 117 2.47 3.58 27.72
C LYS A 117 2.32 2.96 26.34
N PHE A 118 3.04 3.56 25.39
CA PHE A 118 3.16 3.05 24.04
C PHE A 118 4.53 2.41 23.83
N HIS A 119 4.55 1.09 23.62
CA HIS A 119 5.75 0.34 23.27
C HIS A 119 5.80 0.13 21.78
N TYR A 120 6.98 0.27 21.17
CA TYR A 120 7.19 -0.01 19.76
C TYR A 120 8.58 -0.55 19.49
N PHE A 121 8.71 -1.32 18.41
CA PHE A 121 9.98 -1.74 17.86
C PHE A 121 9.86 -1.90 16.34
N GLU A 122 10.94 -1.56 15.63
CA GLU A 122 10.97 -1.60 14.17
C GLU A 122 12.31 -2.06 13.63
N ARG A 123 12.27 -2.68 12.44
CA ARG A 123 13.46 -3.20 11.76
C ARG A 123 13.28 -3.19 10.25
N ILE A 124 14.42 -3.07 9.56
CA ILE A 124 14.62 -3.27 8.12
C ILE A 124 15.60 -4.43 7.93
#